data_AF-A0A2N7AU09-F1
#
_entry.id   AF-A0A2N7AU09-F1
#
_cell.length_a   1.000
_cell.length_b   1.000
_cell.length_c   1.000
_cell.angle_alpha   90.00
_cell.angle_beta   90.00
_cell.angle_gamma   90.00
#
_symmetry.space_group_name_H-M   'P 1'
#
loop_
_entity.id
_entity.type
_entity.pdbx_description
1 polymer ?
#
loop_
_entity_poly.entity_id
_entity_poly.type
_entity_poly.pdbx_seq_one_letter_code
_entity_poly.pdbx_strand_id
1 'polypeptide(L)' 'MLGMVVGSINCKYKCGAIVYNSDGRTTGYLSNDTYWRLKETSIINGEECYSVSKNRWVPKKYFIFKGGLINEESNRNV' A
#
# COMPACT_ATOMS: atom_id res chain seq x y z
N MET A 1 12.54 -4.41 15.35
CA MET A 1 12.55 -3.08 14.71
C MET A 1 11.48 -3.12 13.64
N LEU A 2 10.24 -2.70 13.93
CA LEU A 2 9.05 -3.02 13.12
C LEU A 2 9.32 -2.86 11.62
N GLY A 3 9.30 -3.98 10.89
CA GLY A 3 9.66 -4.03 9.48
C GLY A 3 8.74 -3.12 8.66
N MET A 4 9.31 -2.15 7.94
CA MET A 4 8.54 -1.26 7.06
C MET A 4 8.16 -1.97 5.77
N VAL A 5 6.92 -2.42 5.64
CA VAL A 5 6.43 -3.00 4.39
C VAL A 5 6.32 -1.91 3.33
N VAL A 6 6.98 -2.10 2.19
CA VAL A 6 6.92 -1.23 1.02
C VAL A 6 6.33 -2.00 -0.14
N GLY A 7 5.29 -1.44 -0.76
CA GLY A 7 4.69 -1.98 -1.99
C GLY A 7 4.89 -1.01 -3.16
N SER A 8 4.96 -1.54 -4.37
CA SER A 8 4.93 -0.76 -5.61
C SER A 8 3.54 -0.80 -6.23
N ILE A 9 3.06 0.34 -6.72
CA ILE A 9 1.79 0.41 -7.46
C ILE A 9 1.96 -0.21 -8.85
N ASN A 10 1.16 -1.21 -9.13
CA ASN A 10 0.99 -1.77 -10.46
C ASN A 10 -0.51 -1.98 -10.70
N CYS A 11 -1.14 -1.01 -11.34
CA CYS A 11 -2.51 -1.17 -11.80
C CYS A 11 -2.52 -1.31 -13.33
N LYS A 12 -3.48 -2.10 -13.83
CA LYS A 12 -3.67 -2.34 -15.27
C LYS A 12 -4.03 -1.07 -16.06
N TYR A 13 -4.53 -0.04 -15.38
CA TYR A 13 -5.00 1.20 -16.00
C TYR A 13 -3.90 2.27 -16.06
N LYS A 14 -3.82 3.01 -17.16
CA LYS A 14 -2.79 4.06 -17.35
C LYS A 14 -2.86 5.18 -16.31
N CYS A 15 -4.00 5.36 -15.64
CA CYS A 15 -4.24 6.42 -14.65
C CYS A 15 -3.70 6.13 -13.25
N GLY A 16 -3.21 4.91 -12.96
CA GLY A 16 -2.70 4.57 -11.63
C GLY A 16 -3.77 4.05 -10.66
N ALA A 17 -3.37 3.78 -9.42
CA ALA A 17 -4.24 3.23 -8.39
C ALA A 17 -5.10 4.31 -7.74
N ILE A 18 -6.40 4.03 -7.61
CA ILE A 18 -7.35 4.92 -6.93
C ILE A 18 -7.00 5.07 -5.44
N VAL A 19 -7.19 6.28 -4.92
CA VAL A 19 -7.00 6.60 -3.51
C VAL A 19 -8.35 6.99 -2.89
N TYR A 20 -8.75 6.27 -1.85
CA TYR A 20 -9.94 6.59 -1.06
C TYR A 20 -9.56 7.33 0.24
N ASN A 21 -10.50 8.12 0.76
CA ASN A 21 -10.51 8.52 2.17
C ASN A 21 -11.27 7.49 3.02
N SER A 22 -11.33 7.70 4.34
CA SER A 22 -12.03 6.84 5.31
C SER A 22 -13.53 6.73 5.05
N ASP A 23 -14.11 7.73 4.39
CA ASP A 23 -15.54 7.76 4.03
C ASP A 23 -15.82 7.06 2.69
N GLY A 24 -14.80 6.47 2.06
CA GLY A 24 -14.92 5.81 0.77
C GLY A 24 -14.96 6.76 -0.44
N ARG A 25 -14.69 8.05 -0.26
CA ARG A 25 -14.64 9.03 -1.36
C ARG A 25 -13.28 8.98 -2.05
N THR A 26 -13.30 9.10 -3.37
CA THR A 26 -12.07 9.20 -4.17
C THR A 26 -11.40 10.55 -3.95
N THR A 27 -10.13 10.52 -3.60
CA THR A 27 -9.30 11.72 -3.34
C THR A 27 -8.18 11.90 -4.36
N GLY A 28 -7.98 10.94 -5.26
CA GLY A 28 -6.99 11.02 -6.33
C GLY A 28 -6.49 9.66 -6.78
N TYR A 29 -5.33 9.67 -7.43
CA TYR A 29 -4.67 8.49 -7.98
C TYR A 29 -3.17 8.50 -7.65
N LEU A 30 -2.59 7.30 -7.53
CA LEU A 30 -1.14 7.10 -7.44
C LEU A 30 -0.62 6.51 -8.74
N SER A 31 0.37 7.14 -9.35
CA SER A 31 0.99 6.65 -10.57
C SER A 31 1.56 5.24 -10.38
N ASN A 32 1.49 4.45 -11.45
CA ASN A 32 2.20 3.17 -11.53
C ASN A 32 3.71 3.34 -11.29
N ASP A 33 4.36 2.27 -10.87
CA ASP A 33 5.79 2.19 -10.61
C ASP A 33 6.28 3.15 -9.51
N THR A 34 5.36 3.67 -8.68
CA THR A 34 5.67 4.41 -7.46
C THR A 34 5.64 3.50 -6.24
N TYR A 35 6.51 3.79 -5.26
CA TYR A 35 6.68 3.00 -4.04
C TYR A 35 6.08 3.72 -2.84
N TRP A 36 5.37 2.98 -1.99
CA TRP A 36 4.71 3.54 -0.81
C TRP A 36 4.95 2.67 0.42
N ARG A 37 5.18 3.34 1.55
CA ARG A 37 5.20 2.69 2.86
C ARG A 37 3.78 2.39 3.28
N LEU A 38 3.52 1.13 3.60
CA LEU A 38 2.22 0.64 4.01
C LEU A 38 2.22 0.49 5.53
N LYS A 39 1.18 1.01 6.18
CA LYS A 39 1.11 1.03 7.65
C LYS A 39 0.05 0.08 8.19
N GLU A 40 -1.18 0.27 7.73
CA GLU A 40 -2.37 -0.36 8.28
C GLU A 40 -3.25 -0.89 7.15
N THR A 41 -4.19 -1.77 7.50
CA THR A 41 -5.19 -2.31 6.59
C THR A 41 -6.59 -1.97 7.06
N SER A 42 -7.49 -1.65 6.13
CA SER A 42 -8.91 -1.43 6.42
C SER A 42 -9.78 -1.80 5.23
N ILE A 43 -11.06 -2.05 5.49
CA ILE A 43 -12.08 -2.27 4.46
C ILE A 43 -12.70 -0.92 4.11
N ILE A 44 -12.50 -0.46 2.87
CA ILE A 44 -13.07 0.78 2.36
C ILE A 44 -13.92 0.41 1.13
N ASN A 45 -15.20 0.78 1.12
CA ASN A 45 -16.16 0.42 0.07
C ASN A 45 -16.23 -1.11 -0.23
N GLY A 46 -16.02 -1.94 0.78
CA GLY A 46 -16.02 -3.40 0.61
C GLY A 46 -14.71 -3.98 0.01
N GLU A 47 -13.70 -3.14 -0.23
CA GLU A 47 -12.38 -3.57 -0.71
C GLU A 47 -11.33 -3.45 0.39
N GLU A 48 -10.48 -4.47 0.52
CA GLU A 48 -9.34 -4.40 1.43
C GLU A 48 -8.27 -3.43 0.89
N CYS A 49 -7.87 -2.46 1.71
CA CYS A 49 -6.97 -1.37 1.36
C CYS A 49 -5.76 -1.29 2.30
N TYR A 50 -4.63 -0.77 1.80
CA TYR A 50 -3.50 -0.34 2.62
C TYR A 50 -3.52 1.17 2.84
N SER A 51 -3.18 1.61 4.05
CA SER A 51 -2.92 3.01 4.37
C SER A 51 -1.54 3.43 3.85
N VAL A 52 -1.53 4.46 3.00
CA VAL A 52 -0.30 5.07 2.46
C VAL A 52 0.03 6.41 3.13
N SER A 53 -0.97 7.04 3.77
CA SER A 53 -0.82 8.26 4.59
C SER A 53 -2.10 8.53 5.39
N LYS A 54 -2.13 9.61 6.19
CA LYS A 54 -3.33 9.97 6.98
C LYS A 54 -4.54 10.13 6.05
N ASN A 55 -5.59 9.35 6.31
CA ASN A 55 -6.83 9.36 5.56
C ASN A 55 -6.69 9.05 4.05
N ARG A 56 -5.69 8.25 3.66
CA ARG A 56 -5.47 7.83 2.27
C ARG A 56 -5.24 6.33 2.20
N TRP A 57 -6.14 5.67 1.49
CA TRP A 57 -6.27 4.23 1.40
C TRP A 57 -6.24 3.80 -0.05
N VAL A 58 -5.48 2.74 -0.35
CA VAL A 58 -5.34 2.22 -1.71
C VAL A 58 -5.64 0.73 -1.71
N PRO A 59 -6.51 0.24 -2.61
CA PRO A 59 -6.85 -1.18 -2.68
C PRO A 59 -5.63 -2.08 -2.80
N LYS A 60 -5.56 -3.13 -1.96
CA LYS A 60 -4.40 -4.03 -1.90
C LYS A 60 -4.05 -4.65 -3.25
N LYS A 61 -5.06 -4.93 -4.08
CA LYS A 61 -4.93 -5.53 -5.41
C LYS A 61 -4.04 -4.73 -6.37
N TYR A 62 -3.74 -3.46 -6.08
CA TYR A 62 -2.86 -2.62 -6.88
C TYR A 62 -1.41 -2.62 -6.41
N PHE A 63 -1.09 -3.29 -5.30
CA PHE A 63 0.28 -3.40 -4.82
C PHE A 63 0.92 -4.71 -5.26
N ILE A 64 2.16 -4.61 -5.75
CA ILE A 64 3.06 -5.74 -5.91
C ILE A 64 4.14 -5.61 -4.85
N PHE A 65 4.41 -6.72 -4.15
CA PHE A 65 5.54 -6.86 -3.26
C PHE A 65 6.60 -7.67 -4.00
N LYS A 66 7.73 -7.06 -4.34
CA LYS A 66 8.87 -7.84 -4.84
C LYS A 66 9.40 -8.65 -3.66
N GLY A 67 9.26 -9.98 -3.75
CA GLY A 67 9.66 -10.94 -2.74
C GLY A 67 11.16 -10.87 -2.48
N GLY A 68 11.53 -10.05 -1.50
CA GLY A 68 12.86 -9.95 -0.92
C GLY A 68 12.65 -9.43 0.49
N LEU A 69 12.32 -10.36 1.37
CA LEU A 69 12.12 -10.22 2.81
C LEU A 69 12.69 -8.91 3.41
N ILE A 70 11.82 -8.06 3.96
CA ILE A 70 12.14 -7.39 5.22
C ILE A 70 11.59 -8.26 6.33
N ASN A 71 12.23 -9.41 6.53
CA ASN A 71 12.08 -10.19 7.73
C ASN A 71 12.75 -9.41 8.87
N GLU A 72 11.93 -8.94 9.81
CA GLU A 72 12.37 -8.26 11.03
C GLU A 72 13.29 -9.13 11.93
N GLU A 73 13.44 -10.41 11.59
CA GLU A 73 14.26 -11.40 12.31
C GLU A 73 15.72 -11.52 11.85
N SER A 74 16.17 -10.82 10.79
CA SER A 74 17.61 -10.82 10.45
C SER A 74 18.45 -9.86 11.31
N ASN A 75 17.85 -9.20 12.32
CA ASN A 75 18.54 -8.22 13.17
C ASN A 75 18.69 -8.66 14.64
N ARG A 76 18.79 -9.97 14.90
CA ARG A 76 19.36 -10.52 16.15
C ARG A 76 20.19 -11.77 15.86
N ASN A 77 21.51 -11.57 15.78
CA ASN A 77 22.57 -12.38 16.38
C ASN A 77 23.84 -12.28 15.51
N VAL A 78 24.62 -11.24 15.79
CA VAL A 78 26.08 -11.38 15.90
C VAL A 78 26.40 -12.03 17.23
#